data_AF-A0A8D1XU38-F1
#
_entry.id   AF-A0A8D1XU38-F1
#
_cell.length_a   1.000
_cell.length_b   1.000
_cell.length_c   1.000
_cell.angle_alpha   90.00
_cell.angle_beta   90.00
_cell.angle_gamma   90.00
#
_symmetry.space_group_name_H-M   'P 1'
#
loop_
_entity.id
_entity.type
_entity.pdbx_description
1 polymer ?
#
loop_
_entity_poly.entity_id
_entity_poly.type
_entity_poly.pdbx_seq_one_letter_code
_entity_poly.pdbx_strand_id
1 'polypeptide(L)'
;MAGILAWFWNERFWLPHNVTWADLKNTEEATFPQAEDLYLAFPLAFCIFMVRLIFERFVAKPCAIALNIQANGPQIAQPNAILEKVFTAITKHPDEKRLEGLSKQLDWDVRSIQHWFRQRRNQEKPSTLKRFCESMWRFSFYLYVFTYGVRFLKKTPWLWNTRHCWYNYPYQPLTPDLHYYYILELSFYWSLMFSQFTDIKRKVRVGMFSHHGTEETKSDWEP
;
A
#
# COMPACT_ATOMS: atom_id res chain seq x y z
N MET A 1 -17.47 12.52 21.92
CA MET A 1 -16.17 12.51 21.21
C MET A 1 -15.02 13.15 22.00
N ALA A 2 -15.24 14.19 22.82
CA ALA A 2 -14.18 14.79 23.65
C ALA A 2 -13.48 13.80 24.62
N GLY A 3 -14.24 12.87 25.22
CA GLY A 3 -13.67 11.87 26.15
C GLY A 3 -12.72 10.86 25.51
N ILE A 4 -12.96 10.44 24.25
CA ILE A 4 -12.10 9.47 23.56
C ILE A 4 -10.79 10.13 23.13
N LEU A 5 -10.86 11.35 22.59
CA LEU A 5 -9.65 12.11 22.23
C LEU A 5 -8.82 12.46 23.46
N ALA A 6 -9.45 12.88 24.57
CA ALA A 6 -8.74 13.16 25.82
C ALA A 6 -8.11 11.90 26.44
N TRP A 7 -8.77 10.75 26.33
CA TRP A 7 -8.21 9.46 26.73
C TRP A 7 -7.03 9.06 25.83
N PHE A 8 -7.18 9.17 24.51
CA PHE A 8 -6.14 8.82 23.55
C PHE A 8 -4.91 9.72 23.70
N TRP A 9 -5.09 11.03 23.87
CA TRP A 9 -4.01 12.01 24.05
C TRP A 9 -3.52 12.13 25.50
N ASN A 10 -3.78 11.14 26.35
CA ASN A 10 -3.30 11.15 27.73
C ASN A 10 -1.76 11.11 27.76
N GLU A 11 -1.15 12.12 28.40
CA GLU A 11 0.30 12.30 28.49
C GLU A 11 1.01 11.09 29.09
N ARG A 12 0.39 10.40 30.06
CA ARG A 12 1.01 9.24 30.72
C ARG A 12 1.19 8.04 29.81
N PHE A 13 0.42 7.96 28.71
CA PHE A 13 0.52 6.86 27.77
C PHE A 13 1.64 7.09 26.74
N TRP A 14 1.78 8.32 26.25
CA TRP A 14 2.72 8.65 25.17
C TRP A 14 4.06 9.21 25.65
N LEU A 15 4.09 9.90 26.79
CA LEU A 15 5.24 10.68 27.24
C LEU A 15 5.89 10.05 28.49
N PRO A 16 7.21 10.24 28.67
CA PRO A 16 7.88 9.85 29.91
C PRO A 16 7.42 10.69 31.10
N HIS A 17 7.74 10.21 32.31
CA HIS A 17 7.40 10.91 33.56
C HIS A 17 7.93 12.35 33.56
N ASN A 18 7.11 13.28 34.04
CA ASN A 18 7.41 14.72 34.14
C ASN A 18 7.56 15.46 32.79
N VAL A 19 6.97 14.93 31.72
CA VAL A 19 6.92 15.60 30.41
C VAL A 19 5.48 15.73 29.94
N THR A 20 5.13 16.91 29.46
CA THR A 20 3.79 17.25 28.98
C THR A 20 3.80 17.60 27.50
N TRP A 21 2.63 17.62 26.85
CA TRP A 21 2.54 18.06 25.45
C TRP A 21 2.94 19.53 25.28
N ALA A 22 2.85 20.34 26.34
CA ALA A 22 3.25 21.75 26.31
C ALA A 22 4.77 21.90 26.14
N ASP A 23 5.56 20.97 26.70
CA ASP A 23 7.02 21.02 26.65
C ASP A 23 7.58 20.64 25.26
N LEU A 24 6.75 19.98 24.43
CA LEU A 24 7.08 19.56 23.06
C LEU A 24 6.45 20.48 22.00
N LYS A 25 6.05 21.70 22.37
CA LYS A 25 5.61 22.70 21.40
C LYS A 25 6.81 23.40 20.77
N ASN A 26 6.66 23.77 19.50
CA ASN A 26 7.66 24.54 18.78
C ASN A 26 7.97 25.85 19.51
N THR A 27 9.26 26.16 19.64
CA THR A 27 9.79 27.42 20.17
C THR A 27 10.58 28.15 19.08
N GLU A 28 11.02 29.37 19.34
CA GLU A 28 11.87 30.14 18.41
C GLU A 28 13.23 29.45 18.16
N GLU A 29 13.69 28.64 19.12
CA GLU A 29 15.00 27.99 19.08
C GLU A 29 14.95 26.54 18.58
N ALA A 30 13.82 25.84 18.78
CA ALA A 30 13.68 24.43 18.48
C ALA A 30 12.29 24.07 17.92
N THR A 31 12.29 23.26 16.87
CA THR A 31 11.06 22.64 16.32
C THR A 31 10.96 21.21 16.84
N PHE A 32 9.77 20.79 17.24
CA PHE A 32 9.46 19.44 17.72
C PHE A 32 8.36 18.80 16.84
N PRO A 33 8.28 17.46 16.78
CA PRO A 33 7.26 16.79 15.98
C PRO A 33 5.85 17.13 16.47
N GLN A 34 5.00 17.64 15.59
CA GLN A 34 3.60 17.94 15.91
C GLN A 34 2.67 16.90 15.28
N ALA A 35 1.56 16.60 15.96
CA ALA A 35 0.52 15.73 15.39
C ALA A 35 -0.04 16.29 14.07
N GLU A 36 -0.01 17.61 13.91
CA GLU A 36 -0.47 18.31 12.71
C GLU A 36 0.42 18.03 11.49
N ASP A 37 1.70 17.71 11.69
CA ASP A 37 2.63 17.38 10.60
C ASP A 37 2.17 16.13 9.83
N LEU A 38 1.42 15.23 10.48
CA LEU A 38 0.84 14.05 9.84
C LEU A 38 -0.17 14.42 8.75
N TYR A 39 -0.83 15.59 8.84
CA TYR A 39 -1.73 16.04 7.79
C TYR A 39 -1.00 16.39 6.49
N LEU A 40 0.29 16.76 6.55
CA LEU A 40 1.12 16.98 5.36
C LEU A 40 1.30 15.70 4.53
N ALA A 41 1.15 14.53 5.17
CA ALA A 41 1.31 13.27 4.47
C ALA A 41 0.23 13.02 3.40
N PHE A 42 -1.00 13.53 3.60
CA PHE A 42 -2.10 13.31 2.65
C PHE A 42 -1.94 14.04 1.31
N PRO A 43 -1.69 15.38 1.26
CA PRO A 43 -1.44 16.05 -0.01
C PRO A 43 -0.16 15.53 -0.67
N LEU A 44 0.89 15.22 0.10
CA LEU A 44 2.10 14.65 -0.46
C LEU A 44 1.87 13.23 -1.02
N ALA A 45 1.03 12.41 -0.37
CA ALA A 45 0.62 11.10 -0.89
C ALA A 45 -0.09 11.21 -2.24
N PHE A 46 -0.96 12.21 -2.41
CA PHE A 46 -1.60 12.50 -3.70
C PHE A 46 -0.57 12.90 -4.76
N CYS A 47 0.38 13.77 -4.42
CA CYS A 47 1.48 14.15 -5.30
C CYS A 47 2.32 12.93 -5.72
N ILE A 48 2.72 12.08 -4.78
CA ILE A 48 3.46 10.83 -5.03
C ILE A 48 2.65 9.91 -5.96
N PHE A 49 1.33 9.82 -5.75
CA PHE A 49 0.46 9.04 -6.62
C PHE A 49 0.43 9.61 -8.05
N MET A 50 0.38 10.93 -8.23
CA MET A 50 0.46 11.55 -9.55
C MET A 50 1.82 11.29 -10.22
N VAL A 51 2.92 11.41 -9.46
CA VAL A 51 4.27 11.08 -9.94
C VAL A 51 4.35 9.61 -10.36
N ARG A 52 3.74 8.69 -9.60
CA ARG A 52 3.65 7.27 -9.98
C ARG A 52 2.99 7.09 -11.35
N LEU A 53 1.86 7.75 -11.61
CA LEU A 53 1.16 7.63 -12.89
C LEU A 53 2.02 8.12 -14.06
N ILE A 54 2.74 9.22 -13.86
CA ILE A 54 3.67 9.78 -14.84
C ILE A 54 4.86 8.81 -15.04
N PHE A 55 5.47 8.32 -13.97
CA PHE A 55 6.60 7.39 -14.02
C PHE A 55 6.23 6.09 -14.73
N GLU A 56 5.08 5.49 -14.40
CA GLU A 56 4.60 4.28 -15.07
C GLU A 56 4.38 4.51 -16.56
N ARG A 57 3.89 5.70 -16.96
CA ARG A 57 3.62 6.03 -18.37
C ARG A 57 4.88 6.29 -19.17
N PHE A 58 5.80 7.08 -18.64
CA PHE A 58 6.93 7.63 -19.40
C PHE A 58 8.27 6.91 -19.16
N VAL A 59 8.41 6.17 -18.06
CA VAL A 59 9.65 5.47 -17.72
C VAL A 59 9.43 3.97 -17.72
N ALA A 60 8.53 3.47 -16.87
CA ALA A 60 8.41 2.03 -16.65
C ALA A 60 7.91 1.27 -17.89
N LYS A 61 6.89 1.79 -18.59
CA LYS A 61 6.36 1.17 -19.81
C LYS A 61 7.41 1.12 -20.94
N PRO A 62 8.09 2.22 -21.32
CA PRO A 62 9.16 2.16 -22.29
C PRO A 62 10.29 1.19 -21.90
N CYS A 63 10.71 1.18 -20.63
CA CYS A 63 11.72 0.22 -20.15
C CYS A 63 11.24 -1.23 -20.30
N ALA A 64 9.97 -1.52 -20.00
CA ALA A 64 9.41 -2.85 -20.15
C ALA A 64 9.40 -3.33 -21.61
N ILE A 65 9.05 -2.43 -22.54
CA ILE A 65 9.05 -2.71 -23.98
C ILE A 65 10.49 -2.94 -24.46
N ALA A 66 11.44 -2.11 -24.02
CA ALA A 66 12.86 -2.29 -24.35
C ALA A 66 13.43 -3.63 -23.86
N LEU A 67 12.93 -4.13 -22.73
CA LEU A 67 13.27 -5.46 -22.18
C LEU A 67 12.47 -6.61 -22.82
N ASN A 68 11.69 -6.35 -23.89
CA ASN A 68 10.81 -7.32 -24.54
C ASN A 68 9.84 -8.04 -23.60
N ILE A 69 9.39 -7.36 -22.53
CA ILE A 69 8.39 -7.90 -21.62
C ILE A 69 7.06 -7.93 -22.37
N GLN A 70 6.52 -9.14 -22.56
CA GLN A 70 5.29 -9.35 -23.29
C GLN A 70 4.16 -8.48 -22.72
N ALA A 71 3.69 -7.54 -23.54
CA ALA A 71 2.51 -6.72 -23.26
C ALA A 71 1.20 -7.51 -23.45
N ASN A 72 1.30 -8.73 -23.98
CA ASN A 72 0.16 -9.62 -24.21
C ASN A 72 -0.51 -9.92 -22.87
N GLY A 73 -1.66 -9.27 -22.64
CA GLY A 73 -2.51 -9.58 -21.52
C GLY A 73 -3.03 -11.02 -21.59
N PRO A 74 -3.72 -11.49 -20.54
CA PRO A 74 -4.39 -12.79 -20.59
C PRO A 74 -5.33 -12.84 -21.79
N GLN A 75 -5.36 -13.98 -22.50
CA GLN A 75 -6.24 -14.15 -23.66
C GLN A 75 -7.71 -13.84 -23.29
N ILE A 76 -8.37 -13.01 -24.09
CA ILE A 76 -9.75 -12.58 -23.83
C ILE A 76 -10.72 -13.71 -24.19
N ALA A 77 -11.63 -14.01 -23.27
CA ALA A 77 -12.61 -15.08 -23.38
C ALA A 77 -13.70 -14.60 -24.32
N GLN A 78 -14.27 -15.53 -25.09
CA GLN A 78 -15.30 -15.15 -26.04
C GLN A 78 -16.48 -14.46 -25.32
N PRO A 79 -17.02 -13.37 -25.86
CA PRO A 79 -18.11 -12.65 -25.22
C PRO A 79 -19.36 -13.55 -25.15
N ASN A 80 -19.79 -13.90 -23.94
CA ASN A 80 -21.02 -14.67 -23.70
C ASN A 80 -21.71 -14.11 -22.45
N ALA A 81 -22.87 -13.46 -22.65
CA ALA A 81 -23.60 -12.78 -21.58
C ALA A 81 -24.12 -13.75 -20.50
N ILE A 82 -24.47 -14.99 -20.86
CA ILE A 82 -24.96 -15.99 -19.91
C ILE A 82 -23.81 -16.45 -19.02
N LEU A 83 -22.67 -16.82 -19.61
CA LEU A 83 -21.48 -17.23 -18.86
C LEU A 83 -20.94 -16.09 -17.97
N GLU A 84 -20.95 -14.86 -18.47
CA GLU A 84 -20.53 -13.68 -17.70
C GLU A 84 -21.47 -13.38 -16.53
N LYS A 85 -22.79 -13.53 -16.72
CA LYS A 85 -23.77 -13.40 -15.64
C LYS A 85 -23.55 -14.46 -14.55
N VAL A 86 -23.29 -15.70 -14.94
CA VAL A 86 -22.98 -16.78 -13.99
C VAL A 86 -21.67 -16.50 -13.25
N PHE A 87 -20.63 -16.05 -13.98
CA PHE A 87 -19.32 -15.76 -13.43
C PHE A 87 -19.34 -14.63 -12.38
N THR A 88 -20.08 -13.57 -12.66
CA THR A 88 -20.14 -12.37 -11.82
C THR A 88 -21.15 -12.47 -10.69
N ALA A 89 -22.31 -13.09 -10.92
CA ALA A 89 -23.42 -13.10 -9.95
C ALA A 89 -23.55 -14.39 -9.14
N ILE A 90 -23.01 -15.53 -9.62
CA ILE A 90 -23.25 -16.85 -9.00
C ILE A 90 -21.94 -17.47 -8.49
N THR A 91 -21.04 -17.84 -9.40
CA THR A 91 -19.79 -18.51 -9.03
C THR A 91 -18.71 -18.36 -10.09
N LYS A 92 -17.47 -18.18 -9.62
CA LYS A 92 -16.26 -18.21 -10.46
C LYS A 92 -15.77 -19.64 -10.76
N HIS A 93 -16.25 -20.62 -9.99
CA HIS A 93 -15.87 -22.03 -10.04
C HIS A 93 -17.15 -22.88 -10.07
N PRO A 94 -17.80 -23.02 -11.24
CA PRO A 94 -18.99 -23.86 -11.38
C PRO A 94 -18.64 -25.33 -11.17
N ASP A 95 -19.54 -26.04 -10.51
CA ASP A 95 -19.57 -27.49 -10.33
C ASP A 95 -20.05 -28.22 -11.59
N GLU A 96 -19.83 -29.53 -11.65
CA GLU A 96 -20.12 -30.36 -12.84
C GLU A 96 -21.60 -30.29 -13.27
N LYS A 97 -22.53 -30.39 -12.33
CA LYS A 97 -23.98 -30.29 -12.60
C LYS A 97 -24.35 -28.96 -13.25
N ARG A 98 -23.71 -27.87 -12.83
CA ARG A 98 -23.94 -26.53 -13.39
C ARG A 98 -23.32 -26.40 -14.78
N LEU A 99 -22.16 -26.99 -15.01
CA LEU A 99 -21.54 -27.03 -16.33
C LEU A 99 -22.42 -27.76 -17.34
N GLU A 100 -23.02 -28.89 -16.96
CA GLU A 100 -23.98 -29.62 -17.80
C GLU A 100 -25.24 -28.80 -18.10
N GLY A 101 -25.79 -28.10 -17.09
CA GLY A 101 -26.93 -27.21 -17.30
C GLY A 101 -26.62 -26.07 -18.28
N LEU A 102 -25.44 -25.48 -18.17
CA LEU A 102 -24.97 -24.43 -19.09
C LEU A 102 -24.68 -24.98 -20.50
N SER A 103 -24.15 -26.19 -20.60
CA SER A 103 -23.93 -26.90 -21.86
C SER A 103 -25.24 -27.05 -22.63
N LYS A 104 -26.31 -27.51 -21.96
CA LYS A 104 -27.65 -27.63 -22.57
C LYS A 104 -28.26 -26.29 -22.97
N GLN A 105 -28.04 -25.23 -22.19
CA GLN A 105 -28.59 -23.91 -22.47
C GLN A 105 -27.89 -23.20 -23.64
N LEU A 106 -26.58 -23.37 -23.77
CA LEU A 106 -25.74 -22.66 -24.73
C LEU A 106 -25.43 -23.47 -25.98
N ASP A 107 -25.77 -24.77 -25.99
CA ASP A 107 -25.35 -25.75 -26.99
C ASP A 107 -23.82 -25.78 -27.16
N TRP A 108 -23.10 -25.72 -26.02
CA TRP A 108 -21.64 -25.74 -25.97
C TRP A 108 -21.17 -27.01 -25.30
N ASP A 109 -20.02 -27.55 -25.76
CA ASP A 109 -19.36 -28.63 -25.04
C ASP A 109 -18.92 -28.20 -23.64
N VAL A 110 -19.00 -29.11 -22.67
CA VAL A 110 -18.63 -28.87 -21.27
C VAL A 110 -17.18 -28.40 -21.17
N ARG A 111 -16.28 -28.97 -21.99
CA ARG A 111 -14.86 -28.56 -22.00
C ARG A 111 -14.67 -27.13 -22.50
N SER A 112 -15.45 -26.69 -23.49
CA SER A 112 -15.43 -25.31 -23.99
C SER A 112 -15.89 -24.32 -22.92
N ILE A 113 -16.91 -24.69 -22.14
CA ILE A 113 -17.38 -23.88 -21.01
C ILE A 113 -16.31 -23.84 -19.90
N GLN A 114 -15.71 -24.98 -19.53
CA GLN A 114 -14.61 -25.02 -18.57
C GLN A 114 -13.41 -24.17 -19.01
N HIS A 115 -13.06 -24.25 -20.29
CA HIS A 115 -12.01 -23.43 -20.90
C HIS A 115 -12.33 -21.94 -20.77
N TRP A 116 -13.56 -21.55 -21.10
CA TRP A 116 -14.05 -20.18 -20.96
C TRP A 116 -13.91 -19.67 -19.53
N PHE A 117 -14.37 -20.43 -18.54
CA PHE A 117 -14.26 -20.06 -17.12
C PHE A 117 -12.79 -19.92 -16.69
N ARG A 118 -11.91 -20.82 -17.13
CA ARG A 118 -10.47 -20.74 -16.86
C ARG A 118 -9.87 -19.46 -17.46
N GLN A 119 -10.20 -19.16 -18.71
CA GLN A 119 -9.70 -18.01 -19.43
C GLN A 119 -10.21 -16.69 -18.82
N ARG A 120 -11.50 -16.63 -18.47
CA ARG A 120 -12.14 -15.49 -17.81
C ARG A 120 -11.56 -15.21 -16.41
N ARG A 121 -11.24 -16.26 -15.63
CA ARG A 121 -10.48 -16.11 -14.37
C ARG A 121 -9.08 -15.57 -14.61
N ASN A 122 -8.40 -16.02 -15.66
CA ASN A 122 -7.06 -15.54 -16.00
C ASN A 122 -7.06 -14.08 -16.45
N GLN A 123 -8.13 -13.56 -17.08
CA GLN A 123 -8.28 -12.13 -17.41
C GLN A 123 -8.34 -11.20 -16.20
N GLU A 124 -8.81 -11.67 -15.04
CA GLU A 124 -8.81 -10.84 -13.83
C GLU A 124 -7.39 -10.67 -13.25
N LYS A 125 -6.42 -11.47 -13.70
CA LYS A 125 -5.03 -11.38 -13.24
C LYS A 125 -4.34 -10.19 -13.92
N PRO A 126 -3.58 -9.37 -13.17
CA PRO A 126 -2.81 -8.30 -13.77
C PRO A 126 -1.78 -8.88 -14.74
N SER A 127 -1.58 -8.20 -15.88
CA SER A 127 -0.57 -8.60 -16.87
C SER A 127 0.84 -8.49 -16.30
N THR A 128 1.77 -9.28 -16.84
CA THR A 128 3.20 -9.23 -16.49
C THR A 128 3.76 -7.83 -16.65
N LEU A 129 3.37 -7.12 -17.71
CA LEU A 129 3.71 -5.72 -17.95
C LEU A 129 3.26 -4.80 -16.78
N LYS A 130 2.00 -4.94 -16.34
CA LYS A 130 1.47 -4.14 -15.22
C LYS A 130 2.25 -4.42 -13.93
N ARG A 131 2.53 -5.69 -13.65
CA ARG A 131 3.33 -6.10 -12.48
C ARG A 131 4.76 -5.54 -12.54
N PHE A 132 5.40 -5.59 -13.71
CA PHE A 132 6.73 -5.00 -13.90
C PHE A 132 6.73 -3.50 -13.63
N CYS A 133 5.75 -2.76 -14.17
CA CYS A 133 5.63 -1.31 -13.93
C CYS A 133 5.43 -1.00 -12.44
N GLU A 134 4.54 -1.73 -11.76
CA GLU A 134 4.33 -1.62 -10.30
C GLU A 134 5.63 -1.88 -9.52
N SER A 135 6.37 -2.94 -9.88
CA SER A 135 7.64 -3.30 -9.24
C SER A 135 8.73 -2.26 -9.48
N MET A 136 8.83 -1.73 -10.71
CA MET A 136 9.84 -0.73 -11.08
C MET A 136 9.62 0.60 -10.36
N TRP A 137 8.36 1.02 -10.21
CA TRP A 137 8.01 2.19 -9.38
C TRP A 137 8.45 2.00 -7.93
N ARG A 138 8.07 0.88 -7.30
CA ARG A 138 8.44 0.58 -5.90
C ARG A 138 9.95 0.53 -5.72
N PHE A 139 10.65 -0.15 -6.63
CA PHE A 139 12.10 -0.22 -6.62
C PHE A 139 12.74 1.18 -6.69
N SER A 140 12.28 2.02 -7.61
CA SER A 140 12.82 3.38 -7.79
C SER A 140 12.59 4.26 -6.55
N PHE A 141 11.39 4.18 -5.96
CA PHE A 141 11.07 4.92 -4.75
C PHE A 141 11.90 4.43 -3.55
N TYR A 142 11.97 3.12 -3.32
CA TYR A 142 12.76 2.57 -2.22
C TYR A 142 14.25 2.84 -2.38
N LEU A 143 14.77 2.80 -3.62
CA LEU A 143 16.15 3.18 -3.88
C LEU A 143 16.39 4.65 -3.55
N TYR A 144 15.46 5.54 -3.91
CA TYR A 144 15.55 6.97 -3.56
C TYR A 144 15.58 7.16 -2.03
N VAL A 145 14.59 6.64 -1.30
CA VAL A 145 14.51 6.74 0.16
C VAL A 145 15.75 6.13 0.82
N PHE A 146 16.17 4.93 0.41
CA PHE A 146 17.38 4.29 0.93
C PHE A 146 18.62 5.17 0.73
N THR A 147 18.83 5.70 -0.48
CA THR A 147 20.00 6.55 -0.75
C THR A 147 19.94 7.89 -0.01
N TYR A 148 18.74 8.44 0.21
CA TYR A 148 18.56 9.62 1.06
C TYR A 148 18.89 9.28 2.51
N GLY A 149 18.34 8.21 3.05
CA GLY A 149 18.56 7.73 4.42
C GLY A 149 20.03 7.48 4.71
N VAL A 150 20.76 6.82 3.80
CA VAL A 150 22.22 6.63 3.92
C VAL A 150 22.97 7.95 3.93
N ARG A 151 22.60 8.92 3.07
CA ARG A 151 23.24 10.25 3.05
C ARG A 151 22.97 11.03 4.33
N PHE A 152 21.75 10.96 4.85
CA PHE A 152 21.37 11.57 6.11
C PHE A 152 22.12 10.93 7.29
N LEU A 153 22.09 9.59 7.40
CA LEU A 153 22.76 8.85 8.46
C LEU A 153 24.26 9.13 8.53
N LYS A 154 24.93 9.34 7.39
CA LYS A 154 26.34 9.73 7.37
C LYS A 154 26.64 11.06 8.05
N LYS A 155 25.68 12.01 8.05
CA LYS A 155 25.82 13.31 8.72
C LYS A 155 25.54 13.22 10.22
N THR A 156 24.85 12.18 10.66
CA THR A 156 24.37 12.07 12.04
C THR A 156 25.35 11.30 12.93
N PRO A 157 25.62 11.77 14.17
CA PRO A 157 26.59 11.13 15.07
C PRO A 157 26.12 9.76 15.57
N TRP A 158 24.80 9.52 15.59
CA TRP A 158 24.23 8.26 16.08
C TRP A 158 24.52 7.05 15.19
N LEU A 159 24.96 7.25 13.94
CA LEU A 159 25.38 6.15 13.07
C LEU A 159 26.57 5.38 13.67
N TRP A 160 27.49 6.11 14.32
CA TRP A 160 28.72 5.53 14.87
C TRP A 160 28.58 5.21 16.35
N ASN A 161 27.76 5.97 17.08
CA ASN A 161 27.52 5.75 18.50
C ASN A 161 26.04 5.98 18.84
N THR A 162 25.31 4.88 19.05
CA THR A 162 23.88 4.85 19.31
C THR A 162 23.46 5.56 20.61
N ARG A 163 24.40 5.85 21.54
CA ARG A 163 24.10 6.66 22.72
C ARG A 163 23.63 8.08 22.36
N HIS A 164 24.07 8.60 21.22
CA HIS A 164 23.62 9.90 20.74
C HIS A 164 22.13 9.97 20.40
N CYS A 165 21.45 8.83 20.20
CA CYS A 165 19.99 8.80 20.05
C CYS A 165 19.25 9.17 21.34
N TRP A 166 19.90 9.12 22.50
CA TRP A 166 19.25 9.28 23.80
C TRP A 166 19.63 10.58 24.51
N TYR A 167 20.64 11.30 24.01
CA TYR A 167 20.98 12.59 24.59
C TYR A 167 19.82 13.57 24.43
N ASN A 168 19.51 14.25 25.53
CA ASN A 168 18.40 15.18 25.67
C ASN A 168 17.02 14.57 25.39
N TYR A 169 16.86 13.24 25.37
CA TYR A 169 15.53 12.63 25.26
C TYR A 169 14.65 13.04 26.47
N PRO A 170 13.38 13.45 26.26
CA PRO A 170 12.64 13.51 24.99
C PRO A 170 12.71 14.87 24.25
N TYR A 171 13.45 15.85 24.77
CA TYR A 171 13.63 17.20 24.19
C TYR A 171 14.61 17.22 23.02
N GLN A 172 14.32 16.41 22.00
CA GLN A 172 15.15 16.34 20.79
C GLN A 172 14.54 17.18 19.68
N PRO A 173 15.25 18.22 19.19
CA PRO A 173 14.73 19.04 18.10
C PRO A 173 14.63 18.22 16.82
N LEU A 174 13.48 18.33 16.16
CA LEU A 174 13.21 17.74 14.87
C LEU A 174 13.94 18.53 13.77
N THR A 175 14.96 17.91 13.19
CA THR A 175 15.66 18.50 12.05
C THR A 175 14.81 18.45 10.77
N PRO A 176 14.90 19.45 9.88
CA PRO A 176 14.14 19.45 8.62
C PRO A 176 14.43 18.23 7.74
N ASP A 177 15.68 17.77 7.69
CA ASP A 177 16.09 16.59 6.91
C ASP A 177 15.40 15.31 7.41
N LEU A 178 15.25 15.16 8.73
CA LEU A 178 14.58 14.03 9.38
C LEU A 178 13.06 14.13 9.22
N HIS A 179 12.50 15.33 9.38
CA HIS A 179 11.09 15.58 9.15
C HIS A 179 10.68 15.22 7.71
N TYR A 180 11.43 15.71 6.72
CA TYR A 180 11.20 15.38 5.32
C TYR A 180 11.25 13.86 5.09
N TYR A 181 12.23 13.17 5.67
CA TYR A 181 12.39 11.74 5.52
C TYR A 181 11.16 10.96 6.01
N TYR A 182 10.69 11.22 7.22
CA TYR A 182 9.53 10.54 7.80
C TYR A 182 8.23 10.90 7.09
N ILE A 183 8.00 12.18 6.79
CA ILE A 183 6.79 12.60 6.07
C ILE A 183 6.75 11.99 4.68
N LEU A 184 7.88 11.91 3.98
CA LEU A 184 7.97 11.26 2.67
C LEU A 184 7.63 9.76 2.74
N GLU A 185 8.21 9.02 3.70
CA GLU A 185 7.91 7.59 3.90
C GLU A 185 6.42 7.39 4.21
N LEU A 186 5.89 8.14 5.17
CA LEU A 186 4.47 8.08 5.55
C LEU A 186 3.54 8.40 4.37
N SER A 187 3.88 9.42 3.59
CA SER A 187 3.12 9.81 2.39
C SER A 187 3.12 8.71 1.34
N PHE A 188 4.24 8.01 1.16
CA PHE A 188 4.30 6.88 0.25
C PHE A 188 3.41 5.73 0.70
N TYR A 189 3.40 5.40 2.00
CA TYR A 189 2.48 4.41 2.55
C TYR A 189 1.02 4.80 2.32
N TRP A 190 0.65 6.06 2.56
CA TRP A 190 -0.69 6.56 2.25
C TRP A 190 -1.01 6.48 0.76
N SER A 191 -0.06 6.82 -0.13
CA SER A 191 -0.24 6.70 -1.58
C SER A 191 -0.55 5.26 -2.00
N LEU A 192 0.09 4.28 -1.35
CA LEU A 192 -0.17 2.86 -1.55
C LEU A 192 -1.55 2.47 -1.03
N MET A 193 -1.94 2.93 0.16
CA MET A 193 -3.26 2.70 0.74
C MET A 193 -4.38 3.20 -0.18
N PHE A 194 -4.28 4.45 -0.66
CA PHE A 194 -5.27 5.00 -1.59
C PHE A 194 -5.32 4.24 -2.91
N SER A 195 -4.15 3.82 -3.42
CA SER A 195 -4.10 3.05 -4.66
C SER A 195 -4.81 1.70 -4.57
N GLN A 196 -4.98 1.11 -3.38
CA GLN A 196 -5.75 -0.14 -3.21
C GLN A 196 -7.24 0.00 -3.56
N PHE A 197 -7.79 1.21 -3.46
CA PHE A 197 -9.19 1.46 -3.81
C PHE A 197 -9.39 1.64 -5.31
N THR A 198 -8.38 2.18 -6.01
CA THR A 198 -8.42 2.47 -7.46
C THR A 198 -7.82 1.36 -8.33
N ASP A 199 -6.82 0.63 -7.86
CA ASP A 199 -6.27 -0.50 -8.60
C ASP A 199 -7.30 -1.63 -8.69
N ILE A 200 -7.33 -2.30 -9.86
CA ILE A 200 -8.22 -3.43 -10.21
C ILE A 200 -8.53 -4.24 -8.95
N LYS A 201 -9.82 -4.46 -8.61
CA LYS A 201 -10.31 -5.26 -7.46
C LYS A 201 -9.57 -6.59 -7.33
N ARG A 202 -8.38 -6.60 -6.74
CA ARG A 202 -7.68 -7.80 -6.32
C ARG A 202 -8.36 -8.22 -5.02
N LYS A 203 -8.58 -9.53 -4.83
CA LYS A 203 -9.10 -10.13 -3.58
C LYS A 203 -8.36 -9.68 -2.29
N VAL A 204 -7.23 -8.99 -2.44
CA VAL A 204 -6.39 -8.42 -1.39
C VAL A 204 -7.11 -7.41 -0.49
N ARG A 205 -8.24 -6.81 -0.94
CA ARG A 205 -9.00 -5.83 -0.12
C ARG A 205 -9.50 -6.39 1.21
N VAL A 206 -9.75 -7.69 1.35
CA VAL A 206 -10.20 -8.26 2.63
C VAL A 206 -9.00 -8.80 3.42
N GLY A 207 -8.06 -9.49 2.76
CA GLY A 207 -6.90 -10.09 3.43
C GLY A 207 -5.91 -9.09 4.04
N MET A 208 -5.65 -7.95 3.39
CA MET A 208 -4.71 -6.95 3.93
C MET A 208 -5.26 -6.23 5.17
N PHE A 209 -6.56 -5.87 5.15
CA PHE A 209 -7.24 -5.27 6.29
C PHE A 209 -7.45 -6.28 7.42
N SER A 210 -7.81 -7.53 7.10
CA SER A 210 -7.91 -8.58 8.11
C SER A 210 -6.55 -8.92 8.72
N HIS A 211 -5.44 -8.92 7.97
CA HIS A 211 -4.13 -9.26 8.54
C HIS A 211 -3.63 -8.21 9.52
N HIS A 212 -3.74 -6.92 9.20
CA HIS A 212 -3.40 -5.84 10.14
C HIS A 212 -4.44 -5.66 11.26
N GLY A 213 -5.70 -6.03 11.03
CA GLY A 213 -6.72 -6.05 12.08
C GLY A 213 -6.72 -7.30 12.97
N THR A 214 -5.98 -8.37 12.62
CA THR A 214 -5.92 -9.62 13.42
C THR A 214 -4.65 -9.77 14.23
N GLU A 215 -3.58 -9.01 13.94
CA GLU A 215 -2.39 -8.98 14.81
C GLU A 215 -2.66 -8.26 16.14
N GLU A 216 -3.62 -7.33 16.22
CA GLU A 216 -4.07 -6.74 17.50
C GLU A 216 -4.97 -7.65 18.33
N THR A 217 -5.53 -8.72 17.76
CA THR A 217 -6.46 -9.62 18.50
C THR A 217 -5.81 -10.90 19.03
N LYS A 218 -4.50 -11.07 18.88
CA LYS A 218 -3.78 -12.29 19.32
C LYS A 218 -3.01 -12.15 20.63
N SER A 219 -2.98 -10.97 21.27
CA SER A 219 -2.27 -10.82 22.56
C SER A 219 -3.12 -11.13 23.79
N ASP A 220 -4.45 -11.23 23.67
CA ASP A 220 -5.33 -11.22 24.84
C ASP A 220 -6.15 -12.49 24.98
N TRP A 221 -5.57 -13.69 24.82
CA TRP A 221 -6.13 -14.93 25.39
C TRP A 221 -5.02 -15.99 25.55
N GLU A 222 -4.47 -16.08 26.76
CA GLU A 222 -4.22 -17.32 27.53
C GLU A 222 -3.44 -16.99 28.82
N PRO A 223 -3.62 -17.73 29.93
CA PRO A 223 -4.28 -19.04 30.05
C PRO A 223 -5.67 -19.01 30.72
#